data_AF-I3SBQ8-F1
#
_entry.id   AF-I3SBQ8-F1
#
_cell.length_a   1.000
_cell.length_b   1.000
_cell.length_c   1.000
_cell.angle_alpha   90.00
_cell.angle_beta   90.00
_cell.angle_gamma   90.00
#
_symmetry.space_group_name_H-M   'P 1'
#
loop_
_entity.id
_entity.type
_entity.pdbx_description
1 polymer ?
#
loop_
_entity_poly.entity_id
_entity_poly.type
_entity_poly.pdbx_seq_one_letter_code
_entity_poly.pdbx_strand_id
1 'polypeptide(L)'
;MGGSENPKSAVVGSLVETIKEISGLPECQNVHKRMCGNMVRRVKLLSPLFEELKDSDESLSDEQLGGFESLRVALDSTLTLLKSVNQGSKVYQV
;
A
#
# COMPACT_ATOMS: atom_id res chain seq x y z
N MET A 1 -0.38 -16.57 -28.09
CA MET A 1 0.40 -16.96 -26.89
C MET A 1 -0.29 -16.27 -25.72
N GLY A 2 -1.14 -17.00 -24.99
CA GLY A 2 -1.95 -16.42 -23.92
C GLY A 2 -1.08 -16.20 -22.69
N GLY A 3 -0.67 -14.96 -22.45
CA GLY A 3 -0.18 -14.55 -21.14
C GLY A 3 -1.37 -14.50 -20.21
N SER A 4 -1.76 -15.63 -19.62
CA SER A 4 -2.68 -15.62 -18.49
C SER A 4 -1.91 -15.02 -17.34
N GLU A 5 -2.18 -13.76 -17.05
CA GLU A 5 -1.61 -13.03 -15.92
C GLU A 5 -1.92 -13.86 -14.67
N ASN A 6 -0.87 -14.32 -13.97
CA ASN A 6 -1.08 -15.11 -12.76
C ASN A 6 -1.77 -14.19 -11.74
N PRO A 7 -2.98 -14.53 -11.24
CA PRO A 7 -3.74 -13.65 -10.36
C PRO A 7 -2.96 -13.28 -9.09
N LYS A 8 -2.11 -14.19 -8.58
CA LYS A 8 -1.15 -13.88 -7.51
C LYS A 8 -0.22 -12.74 -7.90
N SER A 9 0.43 -12.85 -9.07
CA SER A 9 1.42 -11.87 -9.53
C SER A 9 0.80 -10.49 -9.69
N ALA A 10 -0.43 -10.42 -10.20
CA ALA A 10 -1.17 -9.16 -10.33
C ALA A 10 -1.47 -8.52 -8.96
N VAL A 11 -2.09 -9.27 -8.03
CA VAL A 11 -2.48 -8.73 -6.72
C VAL A 11 -1.26 -8.39 -5.86
N VAL A 12 -0.29 -9.29 -5.76
CA VAL A 12 0.92 -9.08 -4.95
C VAL A 12 1.80 -7.98 -5.56
N GLY A 13 1.94 -7.94 -6.89
CA GLY A 13 2.67 -6.89 -7.60
C GLY A 13 2.10 -5.51 -7.30
N SER A 14 0.77 -5.36 -7.41
CA SER A 14 0.10 -4.10 -7.09
C SER A 14 0.24 -3.71 -5.60
N LEU A 15 0.16 -4.67 -4.67
CA LEU A 15 0.42 -4.42 -3.25
C LEU A 15 1.84 -3.88 -3.00
N VAL A 16 2.86 -4.49 -3.62
CA VAL A 16 4.24 -4.02 -3.52
C VAL A 16 4.37 -2.58 -4.01
N GLU A 17 3.75 -2.25 -5.14
CA GLU A 17 3.75 -0.90 -5.69
C GLU A 17 3.06 0.12 -4.77
N THR A 18 1.85 -0.18 -4.29
CA THR A 18 1.12 0.70 -3.37
C THR A 18 1.89 0.90 -2.05
N ILE A 19 2.50 -0.15 -1.49
CA ILE A 19 3.34 -0.05 -0.28
C ILE A 19 4.56 0.85 -0.53
N LYS A 20 5.21 0.71 -1.69
CA LYS A 20 6.34 1.56 -2.09
C LYS A 20 5.92 3.01 -2.23
N GLU A 21 4.79 3.29 -2.88
CA GLU A 21 4.24 4.65 -2.98
C GLU A 21 3.97 5.27 -1.61
N ILE A 22 3.27 4.56 -0.73
CA ILE A 22 2.97 5.04 0.64
C ILE A 22 4.28 5.30 1.41
N SER A 23 5.24 4.39 1.30
CA SER A 23 6.54 4.49 1.98
C SER A 23 7.42 5.63 1.46
N GLY A 24 7.22 6.06 0.22
CA GLY A 24 7.92 7.16 -0.44
C GLY A 24 7.28 8.53 -0.20
N LEU A 25 6.10 8.59 0.41
CA LEU A 25 5.45 9.87 0.70
C LEU A 25 6.30 10.70 1.69
N PRO A 26 6.38 12.03 1.48
CA PRO A 26 7.05 12.90 2.43
C PRO A 26 6.32 12.89 3.77
N GLU A 27 7.08 13.12 4.84
CA GLU A 27 6.49 13.21 6.18
C GLU A 27 5.50 14.38 6.22
N CYS A 28 4.27 14.08 6.62
CA CYS A 28 3.22 15.06 6.79
C CYS A 28 3.67 16.14 7.80
N GLN A 29 3.49 17.42 7.47
CA GLN A 29 3.96 18.54 8.31
C GLN A 29 2.83 19.24 9.08
N ASN A 30 1.60 18.72 9.04
CA ASN A 30 0.45 19.31 9.71
C ASN A 30 0.14 18.62 11.06
N VAL A 31 -0.97 19.01 11.70
CA VAL A 31 -1.43 18.46 12.99
C VAL A 31 -1.61 16.94 13.01
N HIS A 32 -1.77 16.31 11.85
CA HIS A 32 -1.89 14.86 11.69
C HIS A 32 -0.55 14.15 11.48
N LYS A 33 0.59 14.87 11.49
CA LYS A 33 1.95 14.33 11.29
C LYS A 33 2.19 13.01 12.00
N ARG A 34 1.86 12.94 13.29
CA ARG A 34 2.09 11.73 14.12
C ARG A 34 1.24 10.55 13.65
N MET A 35 -0.03 10.79 13.34
CA MET A 35 -0.95 9.76 12.88
C MET A 35 -0.55 9.26 11.49
N CYS A 36 -0.33 10.17 10.54
CA CYS A 36 0.11 9.85 9.18
C CYS A 36 1.46 9.13 9.18
N GLY A 37 2.44 9.61 9.95
CA GLY A 37 3.75 8.99 10.07
C GLY A 37 3.71 7.59 10.69
N ASN A 38 2.88 7.37 11.71
CA ASN A 38 2.67 6.04 12.29
C ASN A 38 2.05 5.07 11.27
N MET A 39 1.08 5.54 10.48
CA MET A 39 0.44 4.73 9.45
C MET A 39 1.43 4.35 8.35
N VAL A 40 2.18 5.31 7.80
CA VAL A 40 3.24 5.05 6.79
C VAL A 40 4.25 4.03 7.33
N ARG A 41 4.72 4.18 8.58
CA ARG A 41 5.64 3.21 9.19
C ARG A 41 5.05 1.80 9.26
N ARG A 42 3.78 1.65 9.66
CA ARG A 42 3.10 0.35 9.73
C ARG A 42 2.96 -0.29 8.35
N VAL A 43 2.58 0.48 7.33
CA VAL A 43 2.48 -0.02 5.95
C VAL A 43 3.86 -0.46 5.44
N LYS A 44 4.91 0.31 5.70
CA LYS A 44 6.28 -0.01 5.27
C LYS A 44 6.78 -1.36 5.83
N LEU A 45 6.33 -1.76 7.02
CA LEU A 45 6.69 -3.06 7.61
C LEU A 45 6.15 -4.26 6.83
N LEU A 46 5.17 -4.06 5.94
CA LEU A 46 4.64 -5.11 5.09
C LEU A 46 5.54 -5.39 3.87
N SER A 47 6.49 -4.49 3.55
CA SER A 47 7.30 -4.61 2.33
C SER A 47 8.07 -5.94 2.23
N PRO A 48 8.77 -6.44 3.27
CA PRO A 48 9.52 -7.70 3.15
C PRO A 48 8.62 -8.88 2.80
N LEU A 49 7.45 -8.97 3.46
CA LEU A 49 6.48 -10.05 3.23
C LEU A 49 6.03 -10.11 1.76
N PHE A 50 5.66 -8.96 1.18
CA PHE A 50 5.13 -8.94 -0.17
C PHE A 50 6.21 -9.05 -1.25
N GLU A 51 7.45 -8.62 -0.97
CA GLU A 51 8.57 -8.87 -1.88
C GLU A 51 8.94 -10.36 -1.89
N GLU A 52 9.03 -11.00 -0.72
CA GLU A 52 9.25 -12.46 -0.62
C GLU A 52 8.14 -13.24 -1.31
N LEU A 53 6.88 -12.85 -1.09
CA LEU A 53 5.73 -13.50 -1.71
C LEU A 53 5.68 -13.30 -3.22
N LYS A 54 6.14 -12.14 -3.73
CA LYS A 54 6.21 -11.85 -5.16
C LYS A 54 7.22 -12.77 -5.86
N ASP A 55 8.36 -13.00 -5.21
CA ASP A 55 9.45 -13.81 -5.74
C ASP A 55 9.25 -15.32 -5.49
N SER A 56 8.25 -15.71 -4.68
CA SER A 56 7.98 -17.12 -4.39
C SER A 56 7.19 -17.82 -5.50
N ASP A 57 7.50 -19.10 -5.71
CA ASP A 57 6.73 -20.00 -6.60
C ASP A 57 5.45 -20.54 -5.94
N GLU A 58 5.15 -20.14 -4.70
CA GLU A 58 3.99 -20.62 -3.96
C GLU A 58 2.69 -20.18 -4.62
N SER A 59 1.74 -21.09 -4.77
CA SER A 59 0.38 -20.75 -5.16
C SER A 59 -0.40 -20.22 -3.96
N LEU A 60 -1.29 -19.26 -4.22
CA LEU A 60 -2.25 -18.76 -3.23
C LEU A 60 -3.62 -19.33 -3.53
N SER A 61 -4.39 -19.66 -2.48
CA SER A 61 -5.79 -19.99 -2.63
C SER A 61 -6.61 -18.74 -3.01
N ASP A 62 -7.80 -18.95 -3.57
CA ASP A 62 -8.72 -17.85 -3.91
C ASP A 62 -9.10 -17.01 -2.69
N GLU A 63 -9.20 -17.63 -1.51
CA GLU A 63 -9.46 -16.93 -0.24
C GLU A 63 -8.30 -16.01 0.15
N GLN A 64 -7.05 -16.49 0.04
CA GLN A 64 -5.86 -15.68 0.29
C GLN A 64 -5.76 -14.51 -0.70
N LEU A 65 -6.03 -14.77 -1.98
CA LEU A 65 -6.09 -13.72 -3.01
C LEU A 65 -7.16 -12.68 -2.70
N GLY A 66 -8.36 -13.10 -2.28
CA GLY A 66 -9.43 -12.19 -1.87
C GLY A 66 -9.07 -11.32 -0.66
N GLY A 67 -8.35 -11.90 0.31
CA GLY A 67 -7.83 -11.16 1.47
C GLY A 67 -6.79 -10.12 1.06
N PHE A 68 -5.86 -10.47 0.18
CA PHE A 68 -4.86 -9.55 -0.35
C PHE A 68 -5.46 -8.46 -1.23
N GLU A 69 -6.47 -8.77 -2.03
CA GLU A 69 -7.19 -7.77 -2.82
C GLU A 69 -7.92 -6.77 -1.92
N SER A 70 -8.55 -7.25 -0.83
CA SER A 70 -9.18 -6.37 0.16
C SER A 70 -8.16 -5.46 0.85
N LEU A 71 -6.98 -6.00 1.18
CA LEU A 71 -5.87 -5.21 1.72
C LEU A 71 -5.38 -4.15 0.71
N ARG A 72 -5.26 -4.52 -0.56
CA ARG A 72 -4.84 -3.61 -1.65
C ARG A 72 -5.76 -2.40 -1.73
N VAL A 73 -7.08 -2.63 -1.76
CA VAL A 73 -8.10 -1.58 -1.76
C VAL A 73 -7.99 -0.66 -0.53
N ALA A 74 -7.74 -1.23 0.65
CA ALA A 74 -7.54 -0.46 1.87
C ALA A 74 -6.26 0.40 1.84
N LEU A 75 -5.17 -0.13 1.26
CA LEU A 75 -3.93 0.63 1.08
C LEU A 75 -4.08 1.72 0.02
N ASP A 76 -4.79 1.48 -1.08
CA ASP A 76 -5.09 2.50 -2.09
C ASP A 76 -5.91 3.66 -1.50
N SER A 77 -6.89 3.33 -0.65
CA SER A 77 -7.67 4.32 0.10
C SER A 77 -6.78 5.11 1.07
N THR A 78 -5.86 4.42 1.74
CA THR A 78 -4.86 5.03 2.64
C THR A 78 -3.94 5.99 1.89
N LEU A 79 -3.44 5.58 0.73
CA LEU A 79 -2.59 6.39 -0.15
C LEU A 79 -3.32 7.65 -0.61
N THR A 80 -4.58 7.52 -1.03
CA THR A 80 -5.44 8.65 -1.42
C THR A 80 -5.62 9.63 -0.26
N LEU A 81 -5.90 9.13 0.94
CA LEU A 81 -6.02 9.95 2.15
C LEU A 81 -4.72 10.66 2.52
N LEU A 82 -3.57 9.97 2.46
CA LEU A 82 -2.28 10.57 2.79
C LEU A 82 -1.90 11.67 1.78
N LYS A 83 -2.18 11.46 0.49
CA LYS A 83 -1.99 12.47 -0.56
C LYS A 83 -2.88 13.69 -0.31
N SER A 84 -4.16 13.50 0.05
CA SER A 84 -5.08 14.62 0.30
C SER A 84 -4.71 15.43 1.55
N VAL A 85 -4.28 14.77 2.64
CA VAL A 85 -3.81 15.43 3.86
C VAL A 85 -2.55 16.25 3.61
N ASN A 86 -1.63 15.76 2.77
CA ASN A 86 -0.41 16.49 2.40
C ASN A 86 -0.67 17.66 1.44
N GLN A 87 -1.74 17.61 0.64
CA GLN A 87 -2.16 18.69 -0.27
C GLN A 87 -3.19 19.66 0.36
N GLY A 88 -3.61 19.42 1.59
CA GLY A 88 -4.60 20.24 2.29
C GLY A 88 -4.16 21.68 2.49
N SER A 89 -5.10 22.62 2.39
CA SER A 89 -4.88 24.06 2.50
C SER A 89 -4.14 24.46 3.78
N LYS A 90 -3.14 25.35 3.67
CA LYS A 90 -2.38 25.92 4.81
C LYS A 90 -3.28 26.60 5.85
N VAL A 91 -4.53 26.91 5.51
CA VAL A 91 -5.50 27.61 6.38
C VAL A 91 -5.90 26.79 7.61
N TYR A 92 -5.87 25.45 7.54
CA TYR A 92 -6.16 24.56 8.67
C TYR A 92 -4.91 23.86 9.23
N GLN A 93 -3.71 24.26 8.80
CA GLN A 93 -2.42 23.74 9.26
C GLN A 93 -1.81 24.66 10.34
N VAL A 94 -2.64 25.19 11.24
CA VAL A 94 -2.22 26.04 12.37
C VAL A 94 -1.73 25.18 13.52
#